data_AF-A0A7S2LMW9-F1
#
_entry.id   AF-A0A7S2LMW9-F1
#
_cell.length_a   1.000
_cell.length_b   1.000
_cell.length_c   1.000
_cell.angle_alpha   90.00
_cell.angle_beta   90.00
_cell.angle_gamma   90.00
#
_symmetry.space_group_name_H-M   'P 1'
#
loop_
_entity.id
_entity.type
_entity.pdbx_description
1 polymer ?
#
loop_
_entity_poly.entity_id
_entity_poly.type
_entity_poly.pdbx_seq_one_letter_code
_entity_poly.pdbx_strand_id
1 'polypeptide(L)'
;ARDIVYHAFLGTNHFGKTKVFSPLERTFDGLFSKTSLKLTHSEKEDYKKSFLHALLMFQYSVVFDPISGKCTYSRDPLTDIDRDLAKYKPYANLCKNKEELGNVLGEFHGTAKSRNIAEGWIDPRSNDLRYDEDITPLHVLRTFREEKKALDDFRRRLCGGLADLEVIHCQPTEIDDRAKENSAPSSVFSQ
;
A
#
# COMPACT_ATOMS: atom_id res chain seq x y z
N ALA A 1 -16.07 -0.87 28.68
CA ALA A 1 -15.03 -0.52 27.68
C ALA A 1 -13.73 -0.01 28.32
N ARG A 2 -13.75 0.80 29.40
CA ARG A 2 -12.54 1.33 30.08
C ARG A 2 -11.54 0.26 30.59
N ASP A 3 -11.99 -0.92 30.97
CA ASP A 3 -11.12 -1.96 31.58
C ASP A 3 -10.19 -2.72 30.63
N ILE A 4 -10.50 -2.79 29.32
CA ILE A 4 -9.68 -3.59 28.39
C ILE A 4 -8.33 -2.91 28.17
N VAL A 5 -8.34 -1.60 28.00
CA VAL A 5 -7.13 -0.78 27.85
C VAL A 5 -6.30 -0.85 29.13
N TYR A 6 -6.92 -0.68 30.29
CA TYR A 6 -6.21 -0.67 31.58
C TYR A 6 -5.43 -1.96 31.86
N HIS A 7 -6.03 -3.13 31.57
CA HIS A 7 -5.35 -4.42 31.74
C HIS A 7 -4.28 -4.71 30.70
N ALA A 8 -4.40 -4.19 29.47
CA ALA A 8 -3.35 -4.32 28.44
C ALA A 8 -2.09 -3.54 28.82
N PHE A 9 -2.22 -2.40 29.52
CA PHE A 9 -1.08 -1.58 29.92
C PHE A 9 -0.37 -2.09 31.19
N LEU A 10 -1.10 -2.69 32.14
CA LEU A 10 -0.57 -3.07 33.46
C LEU A 10 -0.13 -4.53 33.62
N GLY A 11 -0.01 -5.31 32.54
CA GLY A 11 0.37 -6.73 32.58
C GLY A 11 1.68 -7.00 33.34
N THR A 12 1.57 -7.26 34.65
CA THR A 12 2.60 -7.77 35.53
C THR A 12 2.79 -9.25 35.23
N ASN A 13 3.89 -9.60 34.57
CA ASN A 13 4.30 -10.99 34.41
C ASN A 13 4.98 -11.47 35.69
N HIS A 14 4.26 -12.26 36.50
CA HIS A 14 4.91 -13.27 37.35
C HIS A 14 5.52 -14.34 36.43
N PHE A 15 6.73 -14.83 36.74
CA PHE A 15 7.54 -15.82 35.99
C PHE A 15 8.54 -15.26 34.95
N GLY A 16 9.67 -14.73 35.45
CA GLY A 16 11.04 -15.19 35.12
C GLY A 16 11.64 -15.04 33.71
N LYS A 17 10.86 -14.85 32.65
CA LYS A 17 11.35 -14.50 31.30
C LYS A 17 10.34 -13.58 30.63
N THR A 18 10.49 -12.27 30.82
CA THR A 18 9.57 -11.28 30.26
C THR A 18 9.80 -11.14 28.76
N LYS A 19 9.04 -11.90 27.95
CA LYS A 19 8.85 -11.53 26.55
C LYS A 19 8.19 -10.15 26.54
N VAL A 20 8.90 -9.14 26.05
CA VAL A 20 8.40 -7.77 25.99
C VAL A 20 7.39 -7.71 24.84
N PHE A 21 6.11 -7.80 25.18
CA PHE A 21 5.03 -7.61 24.21
C PHE A 21 4.83 -6.12 23.93
N SER A 22 4.69 -5.77 22.65
CA SER A 22 4.29 -4.45 22.19
C SER A 22 2.88 -4.06 22.70
N PRO A 23 2.55 -2.77 22.81
CA PRO A 23 1.21 -2.34 23.23
C PRO A 23 0.09 -2.93 22.37
N LEU A 24 0.30 -3.06 21.07
CA LEU A 24 -0.67 -3.68 20.15
C LEU A 24 -0.84 -5.18 20.40
N GLU A 25 0.24 -5.93 20.64
CA GLU A 25 0.13 -7.36 21.02
C GLU A 25 -0.69 -7.54 22.29
N ARG A 26 -0.42 -6.75 23.32
CA ARG A 26 -1.18 -6.81 24.58
C ARG A 26 -2.65 -6.44 24.39
N THR A 27 -2.92 -5.48 23.50
CA THR A 27 -4.29 -5.07 23.17
C THR A 27 -5.04 -6.23 22.50
N PHE A 28 -4.43 -6.89 21.52
CA PHE A 28 -5.03 -8.05 20.86
C PHE A 28 -5.18 -9.25 21.79
N ASP A 29 -4.15 -9.58 22.57
CA ASP A 29 -4.21 -10.68 23.54
C ASP A 29 -5.30 -10.42 24.59
N GLY A 30 -5.38 -9.19 25.12
CA GLY A 30 -6.41 -8.78 26.06
C GLY A 30 -7.81 -8.82 25.45
N LEU A 31 -7.96 -8.39 24.20
CA LEU A 31 -9.23 -8.42 23.48
C LEU A 31 -9.71 -9.87 23.25
N PHE A 32 -8.84 -10.73 22.72
CA PHE A 32 -9.22 -12.10 22.37
C PHE A 32 -9.36 -13.03 23.57
N SER A 33 -8.66 -12.76 24.68
CA SER A 33 -8.81 -13.53 25.92
C SER A 33 -10.10 -13.18 26.68
N LYS A 34 -10.58 -11.93 26.57
CA LYS A 34 -11.81 -11.47 27.24
C LYS A 34 -13.07 -11.61 26.39
N THR A 35 -12.92 -11.88 25.10
CA THR A 35 -14.05 -12.06 24.19
C THR A 35 -14.73 -13.40 24.45
N SER A 36 -16.06 -13.40 24.62
CA SER A 36 -16.87 -14.61 24.78
C SER A 36 -17.09 -15.36 23.45
N LEU A 37 -16.87 -14.70 22.32
CA LEU A 37 -16.93 -15.29 20.99
C LEU A 37 -15.73 -16.19 20.75
N LYS A 38 -15.99 -17.44 20.34
CA LYS A 38 -14.96 -18.39 19.93
C LYS A 38 -14.52 -18.10 18.50
N LEU A 39 -13.67 -17.08 18.34
CA LEU A 39 -13.06 -16.76 17.05
C LEU A 39 -11.99 -17.80 16.69
N THR A 40 -12.03 -18.26 15.45
CA THR A 40 -10.98 -19.06 14.81
C THR A 40 -9.68 -18.26 14.70
N HIS A 41 -8.59 -18.94 14.36
CA HIS A 41 -7.32 -18.25 14.15
C HIS A 41 -7.39 -17.27 12.97
N SER A 42 -8.02 -17.67 11.85
CA SER A 42 -8.18 -16.81 10.67
C SER A 42 -8.95 -15.52 11.01
N GLU A 43 -10.09 -15.63 11.68
CA GLU A 43 -10.91 -14.46 12.04
C GLU A 43 -10.16 -13.49 12.96
N LYS A 44 -9.29 -13.99 13.84
CA LYS A 44 -8.43 -13.14 14.69
C LYS A 44 -7.40 -12.38 13.86
N GLU A 45 -6.77 -13.03 12.88
CA GLU A 45 -5.81 -12.37 12.00
C GLU A 45 -6.49 -11.35 11.07
N ASP A 46 -7.67 -11.67 10.54
CA ASP A 46 -8.48 -10.73 9.75
C ASP A 46 -8.86 -9.50 10.58
N TYR A 47 -9.33 -9.72 11.82
CA TYR A 47 -9.63 -8.63 12.75
C TYR A 47 -8.40 -7.75 13.01
N LYS A 48 -7.25 -8.35 13.31
CA LYS A 48 -6.00 -7.60 13.52
C LYS A 48 -5.66 -6.75 12.31
N LYS A 49 -5.75 -7.32 11.10
CA LYS A 49 -5.48 -6.60 9.85
C LYS A 49 -6.41 -5.40 9.69
N SER A 50 -7.72 -5.60 9.82
CA SER A 50 -8.71 -4.52 9.74
C SER A 50 -8.50 -3.45 10.82
N PHE A 51 -8.14 -3.85 12.03
CA PHE A 51 -7.81 -2.93 13.11
C PHE A 51 -6.60 -2.06 12.76
N LEU A 52 -5.52 -2.66 12.24
CA LEU A 52 -4.34 -1.90 11.83
C LEU A 52 -4.64 -0.93 10.68
N HIS A 53 -5.47 -1.34 9.71
CA HIS A 53 -5.90 -0.46 8.62
C HIS A 53 -6.66 0.75 9.16
N ALA A 54 -7.64 0.52 10.06
CA ALA A 54 -8.39 1.60 10.70
C ALA A 54 -7.48 2.53 11.53
N LEU A 55 -6.50 1.97 12.22
CA LEU A 55 -5.51 2.73 12.99
C LEU A 55 -4.68 3.64 12.08
N LEU A 56 -4.24 3.16 10.92
CA LEU A 56 -3.54 3.98 9.93
C LEU A 56 -4.41 5.10 9.38
N MET A 57 -5.66 4.80 9.00
CA MET A 57 -6.60 5.81 8.48
C MET A 57 -6.82 6.94 9.48
N PHE A 58 -6.88 6.61 10.77
CA PHE A 58 -7.05 7.60 11.83
C PHE A 58 -5.79 8.45 12.04
N GLN A 59 -4.60 7.84 11.95
CA GLN A 59 -3.34 8.50 12.30
C GLN A 59 -2.69 9.26 11.13
N TYR A 60 -2.91 8.80 9.89
CA TYR A 60 -2.17 9.24 8.69
C TYR A 60 -3.10 9.59 7.54
N SER A 61 -4.25 10.21 7.84
CA SER A 61 -5.25 10.59 6.83
C SER A 61 -4.65 11.42 5.69
N VAL A 62 -5.09 11.13 4.46
CA VAL A 62 -4.79 11.98 3.29
C VAL A 62 -5.64 13.24 3.37
N VAL A 63 -4.99 14.39 3.29
CA VAL A 63 -5.59 15.72 3.33
C VAL A 63 -5.11 16.56 2.16
N PHE A 64 -5.93 17.51 1.72
CA PHE A 64 -5.52 18.52 0.74
C PHE A 64 -4.94 19.74 1.47
N ASP A 65 -3.69 20.10 1.17
CA ASP A 65 -3.08 21.33 1.66
C ASP A 65 -3.33 22.47 0.66
N PRO A 66 -4.11 23.51 1.04
CA PRO A 66 -4.44 24.61 0.14
C PRO A 66 -3.24 25.52 -0.15
N ILE A 67 -2.20 25.53 0.69
CA ILE A 67 -1.02 26.38 0.51
C ILE A 67 -0.12 25.80 -0.58
N SER A 68 0.23 24.51 -0.46
CA SER A 68 1.00 23.82 -1.50
C SER A 68 0.15 23.41 -2.71
N GLY A 69 -1.17 23.35 -2.54
CA GLY A 69 -2.13 22.91 -3.55
C GLY A 69 -2.04 21.41 -3.87
N LYS A 70 -1.55 20.60 -2.93
CA LYS A 70 -1.29 19.16 -3.13
C LYS A 70 -1.96 18.33 -2.05
N CYS A 71 -2.26 17.07 -2.37
CA CYS A 71 -2.61 16.08 -1.35
C CYS A 71 -1.34 15.65 -0.60
N THR A 72 -1.45 15.54 0.72
CA THR A 72 -0.38 15.08 1.62
C THR A 72 -0.99 14.22 2.72
N TYR A 73 -0.17 13.51 3.48
CA TYR A 73 -0.61 12.94 4.75
C TYR A 73 -0.67 14.04 5.82
N SER A 74 -1.61 13.92 6.74
CA SER A 74 -1.68 14.75 7.97
C SER A 74 -0.44 14.56 8.85
N ARG A 75 0.09 13.33 8.85
CA ARG A 75 1.40 12.95 9.39
C ARG A 75 1.99 11.90 8.45
N ASP A 76 3.24 12.02 8.05
CA ASP A 76 3.82 11.11 7.06
C ASP A 76 4.23 9.76 7.71
N PRO A 77 3.60 8.63 7.34
CA PRO A 77 3.88 7.32 7.96
C PRO A 77 5.28 6.79 7.62
N LEU A 78 5.95 7.31 6.57
CA LEU A 78 7.28 6.87 6.16
C LEU A 78 8.39 7.57 6.95
N THR A 79 8.16 8.81 7.38
CA THR A 79 9.16 9.64 8.06
C THR A 79 8.86 9.84 9.54
N ASP A 80 7.59 9.81 9.94
CA ASP A 80 7.14 10.06 11.30
C ASP A 80 6.23 8.94 11.83
N ILE A 81 6.76 7.72 11.79
CA ILE A 81 6.10 6.53 12.35
C ILE A 81 6.06 6.58 13.88
N ASP A 82 4.93 6.18 14.46
CA ASP A 82 4.81 6.04 15.91
C ASP A 82 5.72 4.92 16.43
N ARG A 83 6.71 5.29 17.24
CA ARG A 83 7.76 4.37 17.72
C ARG A 83 7.22 3.26 18.62
N ASP A 84 6.17 3.51 19.38
CA ASP A 84 5.61 2.52 20.30
C ASP A 84 4.74 1.51 19.55
N LEU A 85 3.97 1.98 18.56
CA LEU A 85 3.22 1.11 17.66
C LEU A 85 4.14 0.32 16.72
N ALA A 86 5.24 0.93 16.25
CA ALA A 86 6.24 0.30 15.39
C ALA A 86 6.99 -0.89 16.04
N LYS A 87 6.88 -1.07 17.37
CA LYS A 87 7.36 -2.29 18.03
C LYS A 87 6.58 -3.53 17.58
N TYR A 88 5.35 -3.36 17.11
CA TYR A 88 4.56 -4.44 16.53
C TYR A 88 4.88 -4.59 15.03
N LYS A 89 5.54 -5.71 14.67
CA LYS A 89 6.04 -5.92 13.30
C LYS A 89 4.99 -5.77 12.19
N PRO A 90 3.76 -6.33 12.32
CA PRO A 90 2.74 -6.14 11.28
C PRO A 90 2.42 -4.67 11.00
N TYR A 91 2.31 -3.84 12.04
CA TYR A 91 2.11 -2.40 11.90
C TYR A 91 3.30 -1.72 11.22
N ALA A 92 4.53 -2.02 11.66
CA ALA A 92 5.73 -1.45 11.08
C ALA A 92 5.95 -1.83 9.61
N ASN A 93 5.58 -3.06 9.23
CA ASN A 93 5.66 -3.52 7.85
C ASN A 93 4.64 -2.79 6.98
N LEU A 94 3.41 -2.63 7.48
CA LEU A 94 2.34 -1.90 6.79
C LEU A 94 2.76 -0.45 6.52
N CYS A 95 3.35 0.24 7.49
CA CYS A 95 3.85 1.62 7.32
C CYS A 95 5.02 1.75 6.32
N LYS A 96 5.74 0.67 6.02
CA LYS A 96 6.88 0.69 5.07
C LYS A 96 6.45 0.35 3.64
N ASN A 97 5.28 -0.25 3.47
CA ASN A 97 4.76 -0.68 2.18
C ASN A 97 3.92 0.44 1.55
N LYS A 98 4.51 1.18 0.60
CA LYS A 98 3.83 2.31 -0.08
C LYS A 98 2.56 1.90 -0.83
N GLU A 99 2.58 0.72 -1.47
CA GLU A 99 1.43 0.22 -2.22
C GLU A 99 0.27 -0.09 -1.28
N GLU A 100 0.54 -0.78 -0.18
CA GLU A 100 -0.47 -1.13 0.81
C GLU A 100 -0.98 0.11 1.56
N LEU A 101 -0.11 1.09 1.84
CA LEU A 101 -0.53 2.40 2.33
C LEU A 101 -1.47 3.12 1.37
N GLY A 102 -1.19 3.10 0.05
CA GLY A 102 -2.09 3.66 -0.96
C GLY A 102 -3.45 2.98 -0.97
N ASN A 103 -3.48 1.66 -0.81
CA ASN A 103 -4.73 0.89 -0.73
C ASN A 103 -5.57 1.20 0.53
N VAL A 104 -4.92 1.55 1.64
CA VAL A 104 -5.60 1.82 2.92
C VAL A 104 -5.98 3.30 3.09
N LEU A 105 -5.04 4.19 2.80
CA LEU A 105 -5.16 5.64 3.03
C LEU A 105 -5.73 6.39 1.82
N GLY A 106 -5.72 5.75 0.65
CA GLY A 106 -6.04 6.36 -0.64
C GLY A 106 -4.78 6.75 -1.41
N GLU A 107 -4.90 6.73 -2.74
CA GLU A 107 -3.84 7.13 -3.65
C GLU A 107 -3.85 8.65 -3.87
N PHE A 108 -2.65 9.22 -4.06
CA PHE A 108 -2.54 10.62 -4.41
C PHE A 108 -2.91 10.85 -5.88
N HIS A 109 -3.89 11.71 -6.12
CA HIS A 109 -4.15 12.25 -7.44
C HIS A 109 -3.14 13.35 -7.80
N GLY A 110 -2.98 13.58 -9.10
CA GLY A 110 -2.17 14.69 -9.60
C GLY A 110 -2.64 16.04 -9.04
N THR A 111 -1.69 16.96 -8.81
CA THR A 111 -1.91 18.28 -8.19
C THR A 111 -3.13 19.02 -8.75
N ALA A 112 -3.30 19.04 -10.07
CA ALA A 112 -4.38 19.76 -10.74
C ALA A 112 -5.76 19.15 -10.41
N LYS A 113 -5.89 17.82 -10.46
CA LYS A 113 -7.13 17.12 -10.12
C LYS A 113 -7.48 17.26 -8.65
N SER A 114 -6.49 17.06 -7.78
CA SER A 114 -6.66 17.20 -6.33
C SER A 114 -7.22 18.58 -5.98
N ARG A 115 -6.70 19.63 -6.63
CA ARG A 115 -7.22 21.00 -6.49
C ARG A 115 -8.66 21.12 -7.01
N ASN A 116 -8.94 20.63 -8.22
CA ASN A 116 -10.28 20.73 -8.80
C ASN A 116 -11.33 19.95 -8.00
N ILE A 117 -10.95 18.85 -7.34
CA ILE A 117 -11.80 18.13 -6.38
C ILE A 117 -12.01 18.98 -5.12
N ALA A 118 -10.93 19.51 -4.53
CA ALA A 118 -10.98 20.29 -3.30
C ALA A 118 -11.78 21.60 -3.45
N GLU A 119 -11.71 22.25 -4.61
CA GLU A 119 -12.48 23.44 -4.97
C GLU A 119 -13.93 23.13 -5.34
N GLY A 120 -14.30 21.84 -5.46
CA GLY A 120 -15.67 21.43 -5.77
C GLY A 120 -16.06 21.59 -7.23
N TRP A 121 -15.10 21.55 -8.17
CA TRP A 121 -15.39 21.51 -9.60
C TRP A 121 -15.61 20.09 -10.12
N ILE A 122 -14.94 19.11 -9.51
CA ILE A 122 -15.04 17.68 -9.85
C ILE A 122 -15.77 16.94 -8.72
N ASP A 123 -16.70 16.05 -9.06
CA ASP A 123 -17.27 15.10 -8.11
C ASP A 123 -16.29 13.94 -7.89
N PRO A 124 -15.78 13.73 -6.66
CA PRO A 124 -14.84 12.64 -6.39
C PRO A 124 -15.46 11.24 -6.55
N ARG A 125 -16.80 11.09 -6.57
CA ARG A 125 -17.47 9.80 -6.72
C ARG A 125 -17.60 9.39 -8.19
N SER A 126 -18.10 10.28 -9.04
CA SER A 126 -18.26 10.00 -10.48
C SER A 126 -17.01 10.32 -11.28
N ASN A 127 -16.12 11.14 -10.72
CA ASN A 127 -14.99 11.72 -11.42
C ASN A 127 -15.41 12.56 -12.64
N ASP A 128 -16.56 13.22 -12.56
CA ASP A 128 -17.12 14.12 -13.58
C ASP A 128 -17.15 15.57 -13.09
N LEU A 129 -17.34 16.52 -14.02
CA LEU A 129 -17.60 17.92 -13.70
C LEU A 129 -18.95 18.07 -12.99
N ARG A 130 -19.01 18.92 -11.96
CA ARG A 130 -20.25 19.22 -11.23
C ARG A 130 -21.12 20.26 -11.91
N TYR A 131 -20.53 21.07 -12.79
CA TYR A 131 -21.19 22.17 -13.49
C TYR A 131 -21.00 22.01 -14.99
N ASP A 132 -21.89 22.63 -15.75
CA ASP A 132 -21.82 22.65 -17.21
C ASP A 132 -20.56 23.38 -17.71
N GLU A 133 -20.17 23.11 -18.97
CA GLU A 133 -18.93 23.63 -19.54
C GLU A 133 -18.92 25.16 -19.72
N ASP A 134 -20.09 25.78 -19.82
CA ASP A 134 -20.27 27.23 -19.95
C ASP A 134 -19.99 27.98 -18.62
N ILE A 135 -20.19 27.31 -17.49
CA ILE A 135 -19.93 27.86 -16.14
C ILE A 135 -18.52 27.49 -15.66
N THR A 136 -18.00 26.34 -16.11
CA THR A 136 -16.73 25.80 -15.62
C THR A 136 -15.53 26.59 -16.14
N PRO A 137 -14.59 27.02 -15.28
CA PRO A 137 -13.40 27.73 -15.72
C PRO A 137 -12.55 26.94 -16.72
N LEU A 138 -12.02 27.64 -17.73
CA LEU A 138 -11.22 27.07 -18.83
C LEU A 138 -10.04 26.20 -18.36
N HIS A 139 -9.39 26.55 -17.25
CA HIS A 139 -8.27 25.78 -16.70
C HIS A 139 -8.75 24.43 -16.12
N VAL A 140 -9.93 24.38 -15.50
CA VAL A 140 -10.55 23.15 -15.00
C VAL A 140 -10.93 22.24 -16.16
N LEU A 141 -11.58 22.79 -17.19
CA LEU A 141 -11.96 22.04 -18.40
C LEU A 141 -10.73 21.41 -19.09
N ARG A 142 -9.62 22.16 -19.16
CA ARG A 142 -8.38 21.65 -19.74
C ARG A 142 -7.86 20.45 -18.97
N THR A 143 -7.70 20.57 -17.65
CA THR A 143 -7.25 19.46 -16.80
C THR A 143 -8.18 18.25 -16.91
N PHE A 144 -9.50 18.47 -16.85
CA PHE A 144 -10.48 17.40 -16.96
C PHE A 144 -10.37 16.61 -18.28
N ARG A 145 -10.25 17.32 -19.41
CA ARG A 145 -10.12 16.71 -20.74
C ARG A 145 -8.79 15.97 -20.91
N GLU A 146 -7.70 16.51 -20.39
CA GLU A 146 -6.37 15.86 -20.41
C GLU A 146 -6.38 14.54 -19.65
N GLU A 147 -6.98 14.50 -18.45
CA GLU A 147 -7.08 13.28 -17.66
C GLU A 147 -8.01 12.24 -18.29
N LYS A 148 -9.17 12.68 -18.82
CA LYS A 148 -10.11 11.79 -19.49
C LYS A 148 -9.44 11.12 -20.70
N LYS A 149 -8.70 11.89 -21.50
CA LYS A 149 -7.92 11.36 -22.62
C LYS A 149 -6.86 10.35 -22.16
N ALA A 150 -6.12 10.66 -21.10
CA ALA A 150 -5.11 9.74 -20.56
C ALA A 150 -5.72 8.41 -20.10
N LEU A 151 -6.88 8.45 -19.46
CA LEU A 151 -7.62 7.26 -19.04
C LEU A 151 -8.12 6.44 -20.24
N ASP A 152 -8.67 7.10 -21.26
CA ASP A 152 -9.15 6.43 -22.47
C ASP A 152 -8.00 5.80 -23.27
N ASP A 153 -6.83 6.45 -23.31
CA ASP A 153 -5.62 5.89 -23.92
C ASP A 153 -5.10 4.67 -23.15
N PHE A 154 -5.13 4.72 -21.82
CA PHE A 154 -4.77 3.58 -20.97
C PHE A 154 -5.72 2.39 -21.18
N ARG A 155 -7.04 2.65 -21.19
CA ARG A 155 -8.07 1.62 -21.48
C ARG A 155 -7.86 0.99 -22.86
N ARG A 156 -7.59 1.80 -23.88
CA ARG A 156 -7.29 1.30 -25.23
C ARG A 156 -6.07 0.38 -25.26
N ARG A 157 -5.01 0.68 -24.49
CA ARG A 157 -3.83 -0.19 -24.39
C ARG A 157 -4.14 -1.53 -23.70
N LEU A 158 -4.94 -1.52 -22.64
CA LEU A 158 -5.36 -2.74 -21.95
C LEU A 158 -6.26 -3.62 -22.83
N CYS A 159 -7.19 -3.03 -23.57
CA CYS A 159 -8.10 -3.76 -24.46
C CYS A 159 -7.45 -4.16 -25.79
N GLY A 160 -6.49 -3.37 -26.30
CA GLY A 160 -5.73 -3.68 -27.52
C GLY A 160 -4.74 -4.84 -27.34
N GLY A 161 -4.25 -5.08 -26.12
CA GLY A 161 -3.36 -6.19 -25.81
C GLY A 161 -4.01 -7.58 -25.78
N LEU A 162 -5.35 -7.67 -25.87
CA LEU A 162 -6.08 -8.94 -25.96
C LEU A 162 -6.38 -9.38 -27.40
N ALA A 163 -6.26 -8.48 -28.38
CA ALA A 163 -6.55 -8.78 -29.79
C ALA A 163 -5.33 -9.30 -30.57
N ASP A 164 -4.11 -9.06 -30.09
CA ASP A 164 -2.86 -9.39 -30.79
C ASP A 164 -2.21 -10.71 -30.31
N LEU A 165 -2.92 -11.55 -29.55
CA LEU A 165 -2.50 -12.92 -29.22
C LEU A 165 -2.87 -13.92 -30.32
N GLU A 166 -2.67 -13.56 -31.58
CA GLU A 166 -2.54 -14.55 -32.66
C GLU A 166 -1.13 -15.14 -32.62
N VAL A 167 -1.05 -16.36 -32.08
CA VAL A 167 -0.11 -17.44 -32.42
C VAL A 167 1.30 -16.97 -32.81
N ILE A 168 2.13 -16.63 -31.81
CA ILE A 168 3.58 -16.78 -32.00
C ILE A 168 3.87 -18.28 -31.90
N HIS A 169 3.96 -18.91 -33.07
CA HIS A 169 4.51 -20.25 -33.26
C HIS A 169 5.94 -20.24 -32.70
N CYS A 170 6.16 -20.91 -31.56
CA CYS A 170 7.50 -21.20 -31.07
C CYS A 170 8.20 -22.12 -32.06
N GLN A 171 9.02 -21.57 -32.95
CA GLN A 171 10.02 -22.32 -33.68
C GLN A 171 11.11 -22.76 -32.68
N PRO A 172 11.56 -24.02 -32.68
CA PRO A 172 12.61 -24.48 -31.78
C PRO A 172 13.95 -23.89 -32.21
N THR A 173 14.62 -23.16 -31.32
CA THR A 173 16.01 -22.73 -31.51
C THR A 173 16.95 -23.93 -31.40
N GLU A 174 17.68 -24.22 -32.47
CA GLU A 174 18.84 -25.11 -32.49
C GLU A 174 19.92 -24.60 -31.53
N ILE A 175 20.49 -25.53 -30.76
CA ILE A 175 21.57 -25.28 -29.81
C ILE A 175 22.90 -25.45 -30.57
N ASP A 176 23.70 -24.38 -30.67
CA ASP A 176 25.04 -24.42 -31.26
C ASP A 176 26.09 -24.68 -30.16
N ASP A 177 26.56 -25.93 -30.11
CA ASP A 177 27.59 -26.43 -29.20
C ASP A 177 29.00 -26.05 -29.70
N ARG A 178 29.54 -24.91 -29.25
CA ARG A 178 30.99 -24.63 -29.36
C ARG A 178 31.56 -23.91 -28.14
N ALA A 179 31.96 -24.69 -27.15
CA ALA A 179 32.89 -24.24 -26.11
C ALA A 179 33.74 -25.41 -25.56
N LYS A 180 34.73 -25.88 -26.32
CA LYS A 180 35.89 -26.63 -25.78
C LYS A 180 37.10 -26.47 -26.69
N GLU A 181 38.01 -25.57 -26.33
CA GLU A 181 39.42 -25.69 -26.66
C GLU A 181 40.22 -24.76 -25.73
N ASN A 182 40.90 -25.35 -24.75
CA ASN A 182 42.17 -24.91 -24.21
C ASN A 182 42.69 -26.01 -23.27
N SER A 183 43.43 -26.94 -23.88
CA SER A 183 44.28 -27.92 -23.22
C SER A 183 45.74 -27.49 -23.39
N ALA A 184 46.50 -27.49 -22.30
CA ALA A 184 47.95 -27.67 -22.33
C ALA A 184 48.35 -28.39 -21.02
N PRO A 185 49.07 -29.53 -21.10
CA PRO A 185 49.45 -30.29 -19.92
C PRO A 185 50.95 -30.18 -19.57
N SER A 186 51.21 -30.58 -18.33
CA SER A 186 52.36 -31.38 -17.88
C SER A 186 53.61 -30.67 -17.36
N SER A 187 53.88 -30.89 -16.07
CA SER A 187 55.23 -31.24 -15.60
C SER A 187 55.12 -32.20 -14.41
N VAL A 188 55.80 -33.34 -14.50
CA VAL A 188 56.10 -34.25 -13.39
C VAL A 188 57.59 -34.53 -13.48
N PHE A 189 58.32 -34.35 -12.38
CA PHE A 189 59.68 -34.81 -12.20
C PHE A 189 59.74 -35.63 -10.91
N SER A 190 60.11 -36.91 -11.04
CA SER A 190 60.84 -37.68 -10.03
C SER A 190 61.57 -38.82 -10.72
N GLN A 191 62.89 -38.81 -10.61
CA GLN A 191 63.61 -39.89 -9.94
C GLN A 191 64.13 -39.34 -8.62
#